data_AF-A0A9W9UJ90-F1
#
_entry.id   AF-A0A9W9UJ90-F1
#
_cell.length_a   1.000
_cell.length_b   1.000
_cell.length_c   1.000
_cell.angle_alpha   90.00
_cell.angle_beta   90.00
_cell.angle_gamma   90.00
#
_symmetry.space_group_name_H-M   'P 1'
#
loop_
_entity.id
_entity.type
_entity.pdbx_description
1 polymer ?
#
loop_
_entity_poly.entity_id
_entity_poly.type
_entity_poly.pdbx_seq_one_letter_code
_entity_poly.pdbx_strand_id
1 'polypeptide(L)'
;MSDSEEGDWQQVRTYTDHIGHRVVLEQFVEPEFPPDDVHLVPFQIYSLVSLDDDHEQLREYLLQSFMDEELKPLFEIYSYCPPDAFACIEHNRQEIARRKQLHRSGVENPPPLIPKFPRRSDGTLGGFCILIRSHSYRFGQDEDGYTAAGEGPDLLYFNRSFSNTRNDIDETQRISEGDDLTSEAFELSTERITKQFNIGQILMLDIFLKAGRPDLRYALDIDEGEPPQSNPLSEDQIRDQLNQEAAVGGFSFDPTFQILQDIDIITVTNAAERTVCDVQYSIHALFLAPLHDSAPLSLLESTARLFTASIVSHLPANKTFNFKFCIPNSHSWSAIRPAQTESLSHHNQENPFAIGALHTFSADSEQPSVAYRFTPQKPDKYFASAKETANTPFRLFTVALDRPRFVSEAGVYLYMAEFDTSGDPDPYLEVCPDDTQIFRVEDMSNVAGRLEMVVLDE
;
A
#
# COMPACT_ATOMS: atom_id res chain seq x y z
N MET A 1 0.79 -53.70 19.75
CA MET A 1 1.04 -52.29 20.04
C MET A 1 1.77 -51.79 18.82
N SER A 2 1.00 -51.31 17.84
CA SER A 2 1.56 -50.57 16.70
C SER A 2 1.81 -49.17 17.23
N ASP A 3 3.06 -48.72 17.22
CA ASP A 3 3.35 -47.30 17.26
C ASP A 3 2.69 -46.72 16.00
N SER A 4 1.53 -46.10 16.16
CA SER A 4 1.00 -45.22 15.13
C SER A 4 1.98 -44.05 15.06
N GLU A 5 2.76 -43.96 13.99
CA GLU A 5 3.57 -42.78 13.70
C GLU A 5 2.61 -41.61 13.49
N GLU A 6 2.36 -40.86 14.56
CA GLU A 6 1.49 -39.68 14.58
C GLU A 6 2.16 -38.58 13.74
N GLY A 7 1.36 -37.85 12.96
CA GLY A 7 1.88 -36.76 12.12
C GLY A 7 2.52 -35.65 12.95
N ASP A 8 3.60 -35.06 12.45
CA ASP A 8 4.32 -34.00 13.16
C ASP A 8 4.89 -32.93 12.20
N TRP A 9 5.16 -31.74 12.73
CA TRP A 9 5.83 -30.66 12.02
C TRP A 9 7.32 -30.94 11.84
N GLN A 10 7.81 -30.81 10.61
CA GLN A 10 9.20 -31.04 10.28
C GLN A 10 9.78 -29.88 9.46
N GLN A 11 11.04 -29.54 9.76
CA GLN A 11 11.85 -28.65 8.91
C GLN A 11 12.31 -29.43 7.67
N VAL A 12 11.49 -29.40 6.62
CA VAL A 12 11.74 -30.15 5.38
C VAL A 12 12.82 -29.51 4.51
N ARG A 13 13.09 -28.21 4.69
CA ARG A 13 14.15 -27.51 3.96
C ARG A 13 14.71 -26.33 4.73
N THR A 14 16.02 -26.07 4.56
CA THR A 14 16.67 -24.82 4.97
C THR A 14 17.50 -24.29 3.80
N TYR A 15 17.43 -22.99 3.53
CA TYR A 15 18.20 -22.31 2.49
C TYR A 15 18.39 -20.84 2.85
N THR A 16 19.01 -20.05 1.97
CA THR A 16 19.20 -18.60 2.16
C THR A 16 18.37 -17.77 1.18
N ASP A 17 17.88 -16.63 1.66
CA ASP A 17 17.26 -15.61 0.81
C ASP A 17 18.30 -14.91 -0.09
N HIS A 18 17.86 -13.89 -0.82
CA HIS A 18 18.69 -13.13 -1.76
C HIS A 18 19.80 -12.29 -1.12
N ILE A 19 19.71 -11.97 0.18
CA ILE A 19 20.72 -11.22 0.94
C ILE A 19 21.53 -12.10 1.89
N GLY A 20 21.22 -13.39 1.99
CA GLY A 20 21.98 -14.39 2.73
C GLY A 20 21.42 -14.76 4.11
N HIS A 21 20.24 -14.28 4.50
CA HIS A 21 19.62 -14.73 5.75
C HIS A 21 19.00 -16.11 5.60
N ARG A 22 18.93 -16.84 6.73
CA ARG A 22 18.36 -18.18 6.78
C ARG A 22 16.85 -18.12 6.55
N VAL A 23 16.34 -19.08 5.77
CA VAL A 23 14.91 -19.36 5.58
C VAL A 23 14.67 -20.83 5.90
N VAL A 24 13.62 -21.10 6.68
CA VAL A 24 13.20 -22.45 7.07
C VAL A 24 11.84 -22.72 6.44
N LEU A 25 11.72 -23.86 5.75
CA LEU A 25 10.45 -24.36 5.26
C LEU A 25 9.99 -25.49 6.17
N GLU A 26 8.83 -25.30 6.78
CA GLU A 26 8.18 -26.25 7.67
C GLU A 26 6.92 -26.83 7.03
N GLN A 27 6.71 -28.12 7.25
CA GLN A 27 5.57 -28.87 6.74
C GLN A 27 5.10 -29.86 7.81
N PHE A 28 3.79 -30.02 7.92
CA PHE A 28 3.21 -31.13 8.69
C PHE A 28 3.29 -32.41 7.86
N VAL A 29 3.96 -33.44 8.38
CA VAL A 29 4.23 -34.70 7.67
C VAL A 29 3.46 -35.83 8.33
N GLU A 30 2.53 -36.41 7.56
CA GLU A 30 1.86 -37.66 7.90
C GLU A 30 2.43 -38.79 7.03
N PRO A 31 3.15 -39.78 7.60
CA PRO A 31 3.85 -40.81 6.83
C PRO A 31 2.95 -41.62 5.88
N GLU A 32 1.69 -41.83 6.26
CA GLU A 32 0.72 -42.62 5.47
C GLU A 32 -0.10 -41.77 4.49
N PHE A 33 -0.07 -40.44 4.63
CA PHE A 33 -0.91 -39.50 3.88
C PHE A 33 -0.07 -38.35 3.31
N PRO A 34 0.63 -38.57 2.18
CA PRO A 34 1.34 -37.48 1.53
C PRO A 34 0.33 -36.40 1.11
N PRO A 35 0.60 -35.12 1.38
CA PRO A 35 -0.33 -34.05 1.03
C PRO A 35 -0.45 -33.89 -0.48
N ASP A 36 -1.65 -33.56 -0.94
CA ASP A 36 -1.89 -33.17 -2.33
C ASP A 36 -1.03 -31.97 -2.72
N ASP A 37 -0.62 -31.88 -4.00
CA ASP A 37 0.13 -30.74 -4.54
C ASP A 37 -0.57 -29.40 -4.30
N VAL A 38 -1.89 -29.41 -4.14
CA VAL A 38 -2.70 -28.21 -3.85
C VAL A 38 -2.55 -27.71 -2.43
N HIS A 39 -2.09 -28.56 -1.50
CA HIS A 39 -1.78 -28.22 -0.12
C HIS A 39 -0.32 -27.76 0.05
N LEU A 40 0.52 -27.94 -0.97
CA LEU A 40 1.94 -27.58 -0.97
C LEU A 40 2.20 -26.09 -1.30
N VAL A 41 1.41 -25.18 -0.72
CA VAL A 41 1.50 -23.73 -0.94
C VAL A 41 2.07 -23.06 0.32
N PRO A 42 3.28 -22.47 0.29
CA PRO A 42 3.88 -21.86 1.47
C PRO A 42 3.38 -20.45 1.73
N PHE A 43 2.98 -20.18 2.97
CA PHE A 43 2.87 -18.83 3.50
C PHE A 43 4.27 -18.29 3.84
N GLN A 44 4.61 -17.12 3.31
CA GLN A 44 5.83 -16.42 3.71
C GLN A 44 5.60 -15.66 5.02
N ILE A 45 6.41 -15.97 6.04
CA ILE A 45 6.32 -15.38 7.37
C ILE A 45 7.60 -14.58 7.66
N TYR A 46 7.41 -13.31 7.97
CA TYR A 46 8.43 -12.39 8.44
C TYR A 46 8.08 -11.94 9.86
N SER A 47 9.04 -11.36 10.57
CA SER A 47 8.82 -10.87 11.92
C SER A 47 9.65 -9.62 12.22
N LEU A 48 9.04 -8.66 12.92
CA LEU A 48 9.70 -7.49 13.52
C LEU A 48 10.38 -7.83 14.85
N VAL A 49 10.02 -8.96 15.45
CA VAL A 49 10.58 -9.48 16.71
C VAL A 49 11.30 -10.80 16.46
N SER A 50 12.23 -11.17 17.34
CA SER A 50 12.83 -12.51 17.28
C SER A 50 11.78 -13.59 17.54
N LEU A 51 11.71 -14.60 16.68
CA LEU A 51 10.83 -15.76 16.87
C LEU A 51 11.53 -16.81 17.75
N ASP A 52 10.75 -17.70 18.34
CA ASP A 52 11.26 -18.85 19.09
C ASP A 52 11.82 -19.92 18.15
N ASP A 53 12.94 -20.56 18.51
CA ASP A 53 13.71 -21.42 17.62
C ASP A 53 12.94 -22.66 17.10
N ASP A 54 11.97 -23.16 17.86
CA ASP A 54 11.15 -24.34 17.52
C ASP A 54 9.88 -24.01 16.73
N HIS A 55 9.53 -22.72 16.63
CA HIS A 55 8.31 -22.16 16.05
C HIS A 55 6.98 -22.83 16.51
N GLU A 56 6.94 -23.58 17.61
CA GLU A 56 5.76 -24.36 18.03
C GLU A 56 4.56 -23.44 18.29
N GLN A 57 4.75 -22.47 19.17
CA GLN A 57 3.75 -21.46 19.49
C GLN A 57 3.32 -20.64 18.26
N LEU A 58 4.24 -20.37 17.34
CA LEU A 58 3.93 -19.65 16.11
C LEU A 58 2.99 -20.45 15.21
N ARG A 59 3.24 -21.75 15.03
CA ARG A 59 2.38 -22.63 14.21
C ARG A 59 1.00 -22.79 14.82
N GLU A 60 0.94 -23.01 16.13
CA GLU A 60 -0.34 -23.10 16.86
C GLU A 60 -1.14 -21.81 16.71
N TYR A 61 -0.49 -20.66 16.87
CA TYR A 61 -1.11 -19.35 16.68
C TYR A 61 -1.63 -19.18 15.25
N LEU A 62 -0.82 -19.42 14.22
CA LEU A 62 -1.23 -19.24 12.81
C LEU A 62 -2.34 -20.21 12.36
N LEU A 63 -2.54 -21.32 13.06
CA LEU A 63 -3.61 -22.30 12.79
C LEU A 63 -4.76 -22.22 13.80
N GLN A 64 -4.71 -21.27 14.71
CA GLN A 64 -5.68 -21.14 15.78
C GLN A 64 -7.11 -20.98 15.24
N SER A 65 -8.05 -21.66 15.91
CA SER A 65 -9.49 -21.61 15.60
C SER A 65 -9.87 -22.21 14.23
N PHE A 66 -8.91 -22.80 13.50
CA PHE A 66 -9.18 -23.60 12.31
C PHE A 66 -9.49 -25.04 12.72
N MET A 67 -10.65 -25.54 12.28
CA MET A 67 -11.23 -26.79 12.79
C MET A 67 -10.91 -28.02 11.96
N ASP A 68 -10.34 -27.85 10.76
CA ASP A 68 -9.99 -28.96 9.88
C ASP A 68 -8.56 -29.41 10.18
N GLU A 69 -8.43 -30.61 10.74
CA GLU A 69 -7.14 -31.19 11.13
C GLU A 69 -6.36 -31.75 9.93
N GLU A 70 -7.02 -32.06 8.80
CA GLU A 70 -6.39 -32.65 7.62
C GLU A 70 -5.69 -31.60 6.75
N LEU A 71 -6.07 -30.33 6.86
CA LEU A 71 -5.52 -29.24 6.06
C LEU A 71 -4.47 -28.43 6.82
N LYS A 72 -3.19 -28.61 6.46
CA LYS A 72 -2.07 -27.84 7.00
C LYS A 72 -1.28 -27.18 5.86
N PRO A 73 -1.10 -25.84 5.87
CA PRO A 73 -0.30 -25.14 4.88
C PRO A 73 1.19 -25.36 5.16
N LEU A 74 2.04 -24.96 4.22
CA LEU A 74 3.48 -24.85 4.49
C LEU A 74 3.78 -23.49 5.09
N PHE A 75 4.76 -23.45 5.99
CA PHE A 75 5.26 -22.22 6.58
C PHE A 75 6.69 -21.98 6.14
N GLU A 76 6.92 -20.87 5.43
CA GLU A 76 8.24 -20.44 4.99
C GLU A 76 8.69 -19.23 5.83
N ILE A 77 9.51 -19.50 6.84
CA ILE A 77 9.85 -18.57 7.92
C ILE A 77 11.21 -17.94 7.64
N TYR A 78 11.24 -16.61 7.55
CA TYR A 78 12.43 -15.83 7.27
C TYR A 78 13.08 -15.33 8.56
N SER A 79 14.41 -15.47 8.65
CA SER A 79 15.19 -14.86 9.74
C SER A 79 15.55 -13.39 9.49
N TYR A 80 15.31 -12.89 8.27
CA TYR A 80 15.39 -11.46 7.99
C TYR A 80 14.35 -10.71 8.81
N CYS A 81 14.81 -9.73 9.58
CA CYS A 81 13.97 -8.85 10.40
C CYS A 81 13.78 -7.52 9.67
N PRO A 82 12.71 -7.35 8.87
CA PRO A 82 12.46 -6.09 8.19
C PRO A 82 12.22 -4.97 9.21
N PRO A 83 12.63 -3.72 8.94
CA PRO A 83 12.34 -2.59 9.83
C PRO A 83 10.85 -2.20 9.85
N ASP A 84 10.12 -2.46 8.76
CA ASP A 84 8.69 -2.17 8.63
C ASP A 84 8.02 -3.06 7.55
N ALA A 85 6.70 -2.90 7.37
CA ALA A 85 5.91 -3.64 6.39
C ALA A 85 6.33 -3.38 4.93
N PHE A 86 6.78 -2.17 4.59
CA PHE A 86 7.20 -1.83 3.23
C PHE A 86 8.53 -2.49 2.89
N ALA A 87 9.46 -2.51 3.83
CA ALA A 87 10.74 -3.22 3.69
C ALA A 87 10.54 -4.74 3.60
N CYS A 88 9.54 -5.30 4.28
CA CYS A 88 9.13 -6.69 4.14
C CYS A 88 8.66 -7.00 2.71
N ILE A 89 7.78 -6.15 2.16
CA ILE A 89 7.26 -6.30 0.80
C ILE A 89 8.38 -6.19 -0.24
N GLU A 90 9.25 -5.19 -0.11
CA GLU A 90 10.36 -5.01 -1.04
C GLU A 90 11.35 -6.19 -1.00
N HIS A 91 11.66 -6.70 0.20
CA HIS A 91 12.45 -7.91 0.36
C HIS A 91 11.80 -9.12 -0.34
N ASN A 92 10.49 -9.32 -0.15
CA ASN A 92 9.79 -10.43 -0.78
C ASN A 92 9.81 -10.33 -2.32
N ARG A 93 9.66 -9.13 -2.87
CA ARG A 93 9.71 -8.90 -4.32
C ARG A 93 11.07 -9.21 -4.92
N GLN A 94 12.15 -8.79 -4.25
CA GLN A 94 13.51 -9.15 -4.64
C GLN A 94 13.73 -10.67 -4.57
N GLU A 95 13.18 -11.33 -3.56
CA GLU A 95 13.26 -12.79 -3.44
C GLU A 95 12.47 -13.50 -4.54
N ILE A 96 11.28 -13.03 -4.90
CA ILE A 96 10.50 -13.56 -6.04
C ILE A 96 11.33 -13.47 -7.33
N ALA A 97 11.91 -12.30 -7.63
CA ALA A 97 12.72 -12.07 -8.83
C ALA A 97 13.94 -13.01 -8.87
N ARG A 98 14.69 -13.09 -7.75
CA ARG A 98 15.86 -13.98 -7.65
C ARG A 98 15.47 -15.44 -7.86
N ARG A 99 14.42 -15.92 -7.20
CA ARG A 99 14.00 -17.32 -7.32
C ARG A 99 13.58 -17.65 -8.74
N LYS A 100 12.82 -16.77 -9.42
CA LYS A 100 12.50 -16.93 -10.84
C LYS A 100 13.77 -17.04 -11.70
N GLN A 101 14.77 -16.20 -11.46
CA GLN A 101 16.06 -16.26 -12.16
C GLN A 101 16.78 -17.60 -11.93
N LEU A 102 16.85 -18.06 -10.67
CA LEU A 102 17.48 -19.34 -10.33
C LEU A 102 16.81 -20.51 -11.04
N HIS A 103 15.48 -20.56 -11.03
CA HIS A 103 14.70 -21.58 -11.75
C HIS A 103 14.94 -21.53 -13.26
N ARG A 104 14.95 -20.34 -13.87
CA ARG A 104 15.24 -20.17 -15.32
C ARG A 104 16.67 -20.59 -15.69
N SER A 105 17.63 -20.36 -14.79
CA SER A 105 19.04 -20.73 -15.02
C SER A 105 19.32 -22.23 -14.83
N GLY A 106 18.35 -23.01 -14.32
CA GLY A 106 18.48 -24.44 -14.14
C GLY A 106 19.45 -24.84 -13.04
N VAL A 107 19.65 -23.98 -12.03
CA VAL A 107 20.43 -24.33 -10.83
C VAL A 107 19.82 -25.58 -10.19
N GLU A 108 20.68 -26.49 -9.73
CA GLU A 108 20.23 -27.71 -9.05
C GLU A 108 19.57 -27.36 -7.71
N ASN A 109 18.35 -27.87 -7.50
CA ASN A 109 17.57 -27.67 -6.27
C ASN A 109 17.42 -26.18 -5.86
N PRO A 110 16.80 -25.31 -6.69
CA PRO A 110 16.56 -23.92 -6.34
C PRO A 110 15.52 -23.81 -5.21
N PRO A 111 15.50 -22.73 -4.41
CA PRO A 111 14.42 -22.48 -3.44
C PRO A 111 13.03 -22.55 -4.09
N PRO A 112 11.97 -22.97 -3.37
CA PRO A 112 10.62 -23.06 -3.93
C PRO A 112 10.14 -21.71 -4.44
N LEU A 113 9.40 -21.68 -5.55
CA LEU A 113 8.81 -20.45 -6.05
C LEU A 113 7.78 -19.91 -5.06
N ILE A 114 7.60 -18.58 -5.03
CA ILE A 114 6.67 -17.92 -4.11
C ILE A 114 5.32 -17.73 -4.81
N PRO A 115 4.20 -18.24 -4.24
CA PRO A 115 2.93 -18.29 -4.94
C PRO A 115 2.09 -17.03 -4.84
N LYS A 116 1.29 -16.75 -5.88
CA LYS A 116 0.33 -15.64 -5.84
C LYS A 116 -0.86 -16.02 -4.97
N PHE A 117 -1.36 -15.07 -4.19
CA PHE A 117 -2.52 -15.26 -3.33
C PHE A 117 -3.63 -14.28 -3.71
N PRO A 118 -4.91 -14.70 -3.58
CA PRO A 118 -6.04 -13.80 -3.77
C PRO A 118 -6.15 -12.84 -2.60
N ARG A 119 -6.28 -11.55 -2.90
CA ARG A 119 -6.57 -10.53 -1.90
C ARG A 119 -7.98 -10.71 -1.35
N ARG A 120 -8.17 -10.52 -0.04
CA ARG A 120 -9.47 -10.73 0.62
C ARG A 120 -10.58 -9.83 0.10
N SER A 121 -10.26 -8.59 -0.23
CA SER A 121 -11.25 -7.56 -0.58
C SER A 121 -11.89 -7.78 -1.96
N ASP A 122 -11.15 -8.25 -2.95
CA ASP A 122 -11.61 -8.33 -4.34
C ASP A 122 -11.20 -9.63 -5.08
N GLY A 123 -10.39 -10.49 -4.45
CA GLY A 123 -9.91 -11.74 -5.05
C GLY A 123 -8.77 -11.56 -6.04
N THR A 124 -8.29 -10.34 -6.28
CA THR A 124 -7.18 -10.07 -7.20
C THR A 124 -5.91 -10.77 -6.75
N LEU A 125 -5.18 -11.38 -7.68
CA LEU A 125 -4.00 -12.17 -7.37
C LEU A 125 -2.76 -11.27 -7.25
N GLY A 126 -2.06 -11.38 -6.13
CA GLY A 126 -0.85 -10.61 -5.85
C GLY A 126 0.18 -11.39 -5.05
N GLY A 127 1.22 -10.69 -4.61
CA GLY A 127 2.09 -11.16 -3.54
C GLY A 127 1.40 -11.03 -2.18
N PHE A 128 1.78 -11.92 -1.27
CA PHE A 128 1.22 -11.96 0.07
C PHE A 128 2.30 -12.36 1.08
N CYS A 129 2.34 -11.70 2.24
CA CYS A 129 3.19 -12.07 3.36
C CYS A 129 2.46 -11.87 4.68
N ILE A 130 2.87 -12.61 5.70
CA ILE A 130 2.45 -12.39 7.08
C ILE A 130 3.62 -11.75 7.82
N LEU A 131 3.37 -10.63 8.51
CA LEU A 131 4.37 -9.95 9.33
C LEU A 131 3.99 -10.01 10.81
N ILE A 132 4.74 -10.78 11.58
CA ILE A 132 4.58 -10.84 13.04
C ILE A 132 5.16 -9.57 13.66
N ARG A 133 4.36 -8.85 14.44
CA ARG A 133 4.77 -7.55 15.01
C ARG A 133 5.23 -7.62 16.45
N SER A 134 4.72 -8.59 17.21
CA SER A 134 4.95 -8.72 18.64
C SER A 134 5.05 -10.19 19.03
N HIS A 135 5.35 -10.45 20.31
CA HIS A 135 5.33 -11.81 20.85
C HIS A 135 3.91 -12.30 21.20
N SER A 136 2.86 -11.63 20.71
CA SER A 136 1.47 -12.03 20.95
C SER A 136 1.16 -13.45 20.48
N TYR A 137 1.91 -13.97 19.50
CA TYR A 137 1.80 -15.35 19.02
C TYR A 137 2.03 -16.41 20.12
N ARG A 138 2.69 -16.07 21.23
CA ARG A 138 2.94 -17.00 22.35
C ARG A 138 1.73 -17.26 23.24
N PHE A 139 0.63 -16.54 23.05
CA PHE A 139 -0.53 -16.56 23.95
C PHE A 139 -1.72 -17.34 23.39
N GLY A 140 -1.66 -17.81 22.14
CA GLY A 140 -2.72 -18.62 21.52
C GLY A 140 -4.12 -18.01 21.70
N GLN A 141 -5.02 -18.77 22.35
CA GLN A 141 -6.42 -18.37 22.59
C GLN A 141 -6.64 -17.41 23.77
N ASP A 142 -5.60 -17.01 24.49
CA ASP A 142 -5.72 -16.07 25.60
C ASP A 142 -5.88 -14.63 25.11
N GLU A 143 -7.12 -14.14 25.07
CA GLU A 143 -7.46 -12.80 24.59
C GLU A 143 -6.86 -11.68 25.42
N ASP A 144 -6.86 -11.83 26.75
CA ASP A 144 -6.22 -10.87 27.64
C ASP A 144 -4.69 -10.93 27.46
N GLY A 145 -4.15 -12.14 27.25
CA GLY A 145 -2.74 -12.41 27.03
C GLY A 145 -2.18 -11.75 25.76
N TYR A 146 -2.80 -12.00 24.58
CA TYR A 146 -2.30 -11.38 23.34
C TYR A 146 -2.51 -9.87 23.31
N THR A 147 -3.58 -9.35 23.91
CA THR A 147 -3.84 -7.90 23.98
C THR A 147 -2.77 -7.20 24.81
N ALA A 148 -2.32 -7.82 25.91
CA ALA A 148 -1.23 -7.32 26.74
C ALA A 148 0.16 -7.49 26.09
N ALA A 149 0.33 -8.51 25.25
CA ALA A 149 1.62 -8.86 24.64
C ALA A 149 2.01 -7.97 23.45
N GLY A 150 1.05 -7.30 22.83
CA GLY A 150 1.27 -6.30 21.80
C GLY A 150 0.36 -6.44 20.58
N GLU A 151 0.76 -5.77 19.50
CA GLU A 151 -0.01 -5.71 18.26
C GLU A 151 -0.10 -7.07 17.58
N GLY A 152 -1.25 -7.35 16.97
CA GLY A 152 -1.43 -8.50 16.09
C GLY A 152 -0.61 -8.38 14.80
N PRO A 153 -0.51 -9.46 14.01
CA PRO A 153 0.26 -9.46 12.78
C PRO A 153 -0.42 -8.65 11.69
N ASP A 154 0.39 -8.21 10.73
CA ASP A 154 -0.10 -7.58 9.51
C ASP A 154 -0.18 -8.61 8.38
N LEU A 155 -1.28 -8.57 7.63
CA LEU A 155 -1.43 -9.20 6.33
C LEU A 155 -0.98 -8.20 5.27
N LEU A 156 0.06 -8.57 4.53
CA LEU A 156 0.68 -7.70 3.53
C LEU A 156 0.29 -8.19 2.15
N TYR A 157 -0.47 -7.40 1.40
CA TYR A 157 -0.81 -7.67 0.01
C TYR A 157 -0.09 -6.67 -0.90
N PHE A 158 0.40 -7.11 -2.04
CA PHE A 158 1.07 -6.21 -2.97
C PHE A 158 1.00 -6.71 -4.40
N ASN A 159 0.97 -5.77 -5.34
CA ASN A 159 1.22 -6.04 -6.73
C ASN A 159 2.70 -6.43 -6.90
N ARG A 160 2.96 -7.62 -7.43
CA ARG A 160 4.34 -8.08 -7.66
C ARG A 160 5.07 -7.20 -8.69
N SER A 161 4.29 -6.63 -9.62
CA SER A 161 4.74 -5.72 -10.66
C SER A 161 5.02 -4.28 -10.19
N PHE A 162 4.84 -3.98 -8.90
CA PHE A 162 4.93 -2.63 -8.29
C PHE A 162 6.35 -2.00 -8.34
N SER A 163 7.02 -1.98 -9.47
CA SER A 163 8.42 -1.52 -9.57
C SER A 163 8.50 -0.07 -10.03
N ASN A 164 9.60 0.59 -9.67
CA ASN A 164 9.98 1.89 -10.24
C ASN A 164 10.32 1.78 -11.74
N THR A 165 10.42 0.57 -12.30
CA THR A 165 10.73 0.32 -13.72
C THR A 165 9.49 0.19 -14.60
N ARG A 166 8.31 -0.02 -14.01
CA ARG A 166 7.05 0.02 -14.77
C ARG A 166 6.56 1.46 -14.85
N ASN A 167 6.21 1.87 -16.07
CA ASN A 167 5.77 3.22 -16.41
C ASN A 167 4.25 3.27 -16.70
N ASP A 168 3.60 2.11 -16.63
CA ASP A 168 2.21 1.85 -16.92
C ASP A 168 1.50 1.25 -15.69
N ILE A 169 0.18 1.20 -15.76
CA ILE A 169 -0.65 0.48 -14.80
C ILE A 169 -0.68 -1.02 -15.15
N ASP A 170 -0.67 -1.87 -14.12
CA ASP A 170 -1.03 -3.27 -14.28
C ASP A 170 -2.56 -3.41 -14.34
N GLU A 171 -3.10 -3.59 -15.55
CA GLU A 171 -4.54 -3.77 -15.79
C GLU A 171 -5.16 -4.90 -14.96
N THR A 172 -4.38 -5.92 -14.59
CA THR A 172 -4.87 -7.04 -13.76
C THR A 172 -5.12 -6.65 -12.30
N GLN A 173 -4.61 -5.48 -11.88
CA GLN A 173 -4.74 -4.94 -10.54
C GLN A 173 -5.81 -3.83 -10.46
N ARG A 174 -6.49 -3.54 -11.58
CA ARG A 174 -7.63 -2.62 -11.60
C ARG A 174 -8.87 -3.36 -11.08
N ILE A 175 -9.66 -2.68 -10.26
CA ILE A 175 -10.89 -3.24 -9.71
C ILE A 175 -11.97 -3.10 -10.79
N SER A 176 -12.81 -4.14 -10.95
CA SER A 176 -13.97 -4.10 -11.83
C SER A 176 -15.14 -3.44 -11.11
N GLU A 177 -15.65 -2.33 -11.63
CA GLU A 177 -16.88 -1.69 -11.18
C GLU A 177 -17.97 -1.84 -12.25
N GLY A 178 -18.73 -2.93 -12.16
CA GLY A 178 -19.66 -3.32 -13.23
C GLY A 178 -18.89 -3.78 -14.47
N ASP A 179 -19.15 -3.14 -15.61
CA ASP A 179 -18.52 -3.46 -16.90
C ASP A 179 -17.21 -2.68 -17.16
N ASP A 180 -16.86 -1.70 -16.32
CA ASP A 180 -15.68 -0.84 -16.50
C ASP A 180 -14.60 -1.10 -15.42
N LEU A 181 -13.33 -0.97 -15.80
CA LEU A 181 -12.20 -0.98 -14.88
C LEU A 181 -11.99 0.40 -14.24
N THR A 182 -11.67 0.44 -12.95
CA THR A 182 -11.27 1.67 -12.24
C THR A 182 -10.03 2.29 -12.88
N SER A 183 -9.89 3.62 -12.94
CA SER A 183 -8.64 4.29 -13.42
C SER A 183 -7.46 4.22 -12.45
N GLU A 184 -7.64 3.47 -11.37
CA GLU A 184 -6.66 3.19 -10.34
C GLU A 184 -6.36 1.71 -10.33
N ALA A 185 -5.08 1.37 -10.17
CA ALA A 185 -4.63 0.02 -9.93
C ALA A 185 -4.06 -0.15 -8.53
N PHE A 186 -4.37 -1.28 -7.93
CA PHE A 186 -3.83 -1.66 -6.64
C PHE A 186 -2.32 -1.89 -6.72
N GLU A 187 -1.58 -1.33 -5.76
CA GLU A 187 -0.14 -1.59 -5.63
C GLU A 187 0.21 -2.26 -4.30
N LEU A 188 -0.39 -1.82 -3.18
CA LEU A 188 -0.02 -2.31 -1.86
C LEU A 188 -1.13 -2.11 -0.82
N SER A 189 -1.34 -3.08 0.06
CA SER A 189 -2.20 -3.02 1.25
C SER A 189 -1.48 -3.60 2.46
N THR A 190 -1.57 -2.92 3.60
CA THR A 190 -1.23 -3.46 4.91
C THR A 190 -2.51 -3.55 5.74
N GLU A 191 -2.83 -4.74 6.24
CA GLU A 191 -4.06 -5.00 7.00
C GLU A 191 -3.74 -5.67 8.33
N ARG A 192 -3.95 -4.97 9.44
CA ARG A 192 -3.72 -5.52 10.77
C ARG A 192 -4.82 -6.46 11.21
N ILE A 193 -4.42 -7.62 11.76
CA ILE A 193 -5.36 -8.50 12.45
C ILE A 193 -5.53 -8.02 13.90
N THR A 194 -6.62 -7.29 14.16
CA THR A 194 -7.02 -6.87 15.52
C THR A 194 -7.57 -8.02 16.35
N LYS A 195 -8.46 -8.81 15.75
CA LYS A 195 -9.07 -9.99 16.37
C LYS A 195 -8.18 -11.21 16.17
N GLN A 196 -7.06 -11.23 16.90
CA GLN A 196 -6.00 -12.24 16.76
C GLN A 196 -6.53 -13.68 16.92
N PHE A 197 -7.58 -13.90 17.71
CA PHE A 197 -8.19 -15.22 17.87
C PHE A 197 -8.77 -15.85 16.59
N ASN A 198 -9.02 -15.05 15.54
CA ASN A 198 -9.53 -15.51 14.26
C ASN A 198 -8.44 -15.77 13.20
N ILE A 199 -7.16 -15.58 13.54
CA ILE A 199 -6.09 -15.61 12.55
C ILE A 199 -6.06 -16.89 11.72
N GLY A 200 -6.17 -18.07 12.32
CA GLY A 200 -6.14 -19.33 11.57
C GLY A 200 -7.34 -19.50 10.65
N GLN A 201 -8.53 -19.02 11.05
CA GLN A 201 -9.69 -19.00 10.14
C GLN A 201 -9.46 -18.07 8.94
N ILE A 202 -8.90 -16.88 9.17
CA ILE A 202 -8.58 -15.93 8.11
C ILE A 202 -7.56 -16.54 7.15
N LEU A 203 -6.44 -17.06 7.66
CA LEU A 203 -5.38 -17.63 6.83
C LEU A 203 -5.87 -18.85 6.05
N MET A 204 -6.62 -19.74 6.68
CA MET A 204 -7.01 -20.99 6.04
C MET A 204 -8.22 -20.85 5.11
N LEU A 205 -9.32 -20.24 5.57
CA LEU A 205 -10.56 -20.15 4.80
C LEU A 205 -10.52 -19.03 3.76
N ASP A 206 -10.00 -17.86 4.15
CA ASP A 206 -10.06 -16.70 3.28
C ASP A 206 -8.93 -16.67 2.25
N ILE A 207 -7.79 -17.32 2.55
CA ILE A 207 -6.55 -17.20 1.75
C ILE A 207 -6.12 -18.56 1.20
N PHE A 208 -5.76 -19.53 2.05
CA PHE A 208 -5.17 -20.80 1.63
C PHE A 208 -6.09 -21.62 0.70
N LEU A 209 -7.34 -21.85 1.12
CA LEU A 209 -8.32 -22.62 0.33
C LEU A 209 -8.63 -21.97 -1.02
N LYS A 210 -8.52 -20.64 -1.12
CA LYS A 210 -8.73 -19.92 -2.38
C LYS A 210 -7.49 -19.95 -3.28
N ALA A 211 -6.29 -20.07 -2.71
CA ALA A 211 -5.02 -20.16 -3.43
C ALA A 211 -4.79 -21.52 -4.12
N GLY A 212 -5.42 -22.60 -3.64
CA GLY A 212 -5.24 -23.97 -4.12
C GLY A 212 -5.66 -24.26 -5.58
N ARG A 213 -6.05 -23.28 -6.40
CA ARG A 213 -6.41 -23.55 -7.82
C ARG A 213 -5.16 -23.71 -8.71
N PRO A 214 -5.13 -24.66 -9.66
CA PRO A 214 -3.92 -25.04 -10.40
C PRO A 214 -3.29 -23.92 -11.25
N ASP A 215 -4.12 -23.03 -11.80
CA ASP A 215 -3.69 -21.99 -12.76
C ASP A 215 -2.99 -20.79 -12.10
N LEU A 216 -2.94 -20.74 -10.75
CA LEU A 216 -2.64 -19.52 -10.00
C LEU A 216 -1.17 -19.36 -9.60
N ARG A 217 -0.34 -20.39 -9.75
CA ARG A 217 0.56 -20.66 -8.63
C ARG A 217 1.84 -19.85 -8.60
N TYR A 218 2.59 -19.65 -9.69
CA TYR A 218 3.95 -19.11 -9.53
C TYR A 218 4.37 -18.05 -10.54
N ALA A 219 3.51 -17.75 -11.53
CA ALA A 219 3.70 -16.66 -12.49
C ALA A 219 5.11 -16.65 -13.13
N LEU A 220 5.69 -17.84 -13.39
CA LEU A 220 7.07 -17.99 -13.88
C LEU A 220 7.34 -17.27 -15.20
N ASP A 221 6.31 -17.21 -16.03
CA ASP A 221 6.22 -16.60 -17.35
C ASP A 221 5.85 -15.12 -17.32
N ILE A 222 5.42 -14.61 -16.16
CA ILE A 222 5.09 -13.19 -15.99
C ILE A 222 6.36 -12.41 -15.63
N ASP A 223 6.61 -11.37 -16.42
CA ASP A 223 7.56 -10.32 -16.08
C ASP A 223 6.93 -9.40 -15.03
N GLU A 224 7.45 -9.48 -13.80
CA GLU A 224 7.01 -8.65 -12.66
C GLU A 224 7.90 -7.39 -12.53
N GLY A 225 8.67 -7.09 -13.57
CA GLY A 225 9.67 -6.02 -13.57
C GLY A 225 10.92 -6.40 -12.79
N GLU A 226 11.92 -5.53 -12.87
CA GLU A 226 13.13 -5.63 -12.07
C GLU A 226 12.91 -4.87 -10.75
N PRO A 227 13.44 -5.38 -9.62
CA PRO A 227 13.51 -4.59 -8.40
C PRO A 227 14.20 -3.25 -8.67
N PRO A 228 13.80 -2.16 -8.00
CA PRO A 228 14.35 -0.82 -8.22
C PRO A 228 15.88 -0.83 -8.17
N GLN A 229 16.53 -0.35 -9.24
CA GLN A 229 17.98 -0.25 -9.31
C GLN A 229 18.51 0.75 -8.27
N SER A 230 19.63 0.41 -7.65
CA SER A 230 20.21 1.13 -6.50
C SER A 230 20.74 2.53 -6.80
N ASN A 231 20.73 2.98 -8.05
CA ASN A 231 21.30 4.26 -8.44
C ASN A 231 20.19 5.31 -8.63
N PRO A 232 20.04 6.27 -7.70
CA PRO A 232 19.09 7.36 -7.88
C PRO A 232 19.48 8.23 -9.08
N LEU A 233 18.49 8.87 -9.70
CA LEU A 233 18.74 9.86 -10.74
C LEU A 233 19.51 11.05 -10.16
N SER A 234 20.45 11.58 -10.94
CA SER A 234 21.13 12.84 -10.60
C SER A 234 20.17 14.03 -10.70
N GLU A 235 20.47 15.10 -9.98
CA GLU A 235 19.71 16.36 -10.04
C GLU A 235 19.52 16.87 -11.48
N ASP A 236 20.57 16.85 -12.30
CA ASP A 236 20.50 17.32 -13.70
C ASP A 236 19.53 16.47 -14.53
N GLN A 237 19.56 15.15 -14.35
CA GLN A 237 18.63 14.25 -15.04
C GLN A 237 17.18 14.49 -14.64
N ILE A 238 16.93 14.73 -13.35
CA ILE A 238 15.58 15.05 -12.85
C ILE A 238 15.11 16.37 -13.45
N ARG A 239 15.96 17.40 -13.43
CA ARG A 239 15.68 18.73 -14.00
C ARG A 239 15.35 18.64 -15.48
N ASP A 240 16.14 17.90 -16.25
CA ASP A 240 15.94 17.71 -17.67
C ASP A 240 14.62 16.98 -17.96
N GLN A 241 14.28 15.95 -17.18
CA GLN A 241 13.02 15.23 -17.32
C GLN A 241 11.82 16.14 -17.00
N LEU A 242 11.84 16.91 -15.91
CA LEU A 242 10.75 17.84 -15.57
C LEU A 242 10.56 18.91 -16.66
N ASN A 243 11.65 19.47 -17.18
CA ASN A 243 11.60 20.44 -18.28
C ASN A 243 11.05 19.82 -19.57
N GLN A 244 11.43 18.57 -19.86
CA GLN A 244 10.94 17.83 -21.02
C GLN A 244 9.43 17.58 -20.90
N GLU A 245 8.94 17.14 -19.75
CA GLU A 245 7.50 16.91 -19.49
C GLU A 245 6.70 18.21 -19.69
N ALA A 246 7.17 19.32 -19.13
CA ALA A 246 6.54 20.63 -19.29
C ALA A 246 6.48 21.06 -20.77
N ALA A 247 7.58 20.89 -21.51
CA ALA A 247 7.67 21.29 -22.90
C ALA A 247 6.82 20.40 -23.83
N VAL A 248 6.83 19.08 -23.63
CA VAL A 248 6.09 18.12 -24.46
C VAL A 248 4.59 18.20 -24.20
N GLY A 249 4.18 18.29 -22.94
CA GLY A 249 2.77 18.43 -22.57
C GLY A 249 2.19 19.82 -22.82
N GLY A 250 3.04 20.81 -23.16
CA GLY A 250 2.60 22.19 -23.35
C GLY A 250 2.11 22.83 -22.04
N PHE A 251 2.57 22.34 -20.89
CA PHE A 251 2.15 22.84 -19.59
C PHE A 251 2.85 24.17 -19.30
N SER A 252 2.06 25.23 -19.19
CA SER A 252 2.53 26.53 -18.75
C SER A 252 1.92 26.87 -17.39
N PHE A 253 2.75 27.24 -16.43
CA PHE A 253 2.27 27.69 -15.13
C PHE A 253 1.57 29.04 -15.25
N ASP A 254 0.33 29.13 -14.77
CA ASP A 254 -0.42 30.38 -14.78
C ASP A 254 0.21 31.39 -13.80
N PRO A 255 0.65 32.58 -14.26
CA PRO A 255 1.30 33.56 -13.42
C PRO A 255 0.37 34.17 -12.35
N THR A 256 -0.95 33.94 -12.43
CA THR A 256 -1.91 34.36 -11.40
C THR A 256 -1.84 33.49 -10.14
N PHE A 257 -1.26 32.30 -10.22
CA PHE A 257 -1.07 31.42 -9.08
C PHE A 257 0.12 31.88 -8.23
N GLN A 258 -0.07 31.83 -6.93
CA GLN A 258 0.93 32.16 -5.93
C GLN A 258 1.74 30.92 -5.60
N ILE A 259 3.05 31.12 -5.48
CA ILE A 259 3.98 30.13 -4.93
C ILE A 259 4.53 30.71 -3.65
N LEU A 260 4.25 30.03 -2.54
CA LEU A 260 4.75 30.37 -1.22
C LEU A 260 5.80 29.33 -0.84
N GLN A 261 6.97 29.82 -0.45
CA GLN A 261 8.08 28.97 -0.02
C GLN A 261 8.22 29.09 1.50
N ASP A 262 8.12 27.96 2.17
CA ASP A 262 8.55 27.75 3.56
C ASP A 262 9.76 26.79 3.55
N ILE A 263 10.46 26.66 4.69
CA ILE A 263 11.77 26.00 4.84
C ILE A 263 11.91 24.78 3.91
N ASP A 264 11.00 23.81 4.05
CA ASP A 264 11.01 22.55 3.29
C ASP A 264 9.68 22.29 2.53
N ILE A 265 8.85 23.32 2.38
CA ILE A 265 7.50 23.19 1.79
C ILE A 265 7.31 24.24 0.70
N ILE A 266 6.90 23.78 -0.49
CA ILE A 266 6.40 24.66 -1.54
C ILE A 266 4.88 24.58 -1.56
N THR A 267 4.21 25.71 -1.40
CA THR A 267 2.76 25.79 -1.51
C THR A 267 2.37 26.49 -2.80
N VAL A 268 1.47 25.88 -3.58
CA VAL A 268 0.89 26.47 -4.78
C VAL A 268 -0.59 26.74 -4.52
N THR A 269 -1.04 27.97 -4.74
CA THR A 269 -2.44 28.36 -4.48
C THR A 269 -2.92 29.46 -5.42
N ASN A 270 -4.21 29.46 -5.75
CA ASN A 270 -4.89 30.56 -6.43
C ASN A 270 -5.76 31.41 -5.47
N ALA A 271 -5.70 31.13 -4.17
CA ALA A 271 -6.54 31.76 -3.17
C ALA A 271 -5.91 33.02 -2.57
N ALA A 272 -6.74 33.88 -2.00
CA ALA A 272 -6.25 35.01 -1.22
C ALA A 272 -5.69 34.52 0.13
N GLU A 273 -4.77 35.28 0.70
CA GLU A 273 -4.16 34.93 1.99
C GLU A 273 -5.25 34.74 3.06
N ARG A 274 -5.21 33.61 3.78
CA ARG A 274 -6.13 33.23 4.89
C ARG A 274 -7.54 32.81 4.50
N THR A 275 -7.85 32.55 3.23
CA THR A 275 -9.11 31.89 2.85
C THR A 275 -8.96 30.38 2.87
N VAL A 276 -9.93 29.67 3.46
CA VAL A 276 -10.03 28.21 3.34
C VAL A 276 -10.30 27.88 1.88
N CYS A 277 -9.43 27.10 1.27
CA CYS A 277 -9.55 26.75 -0.14
C CYS A 277 -10.59 25.63 -0.33
N ASP A 278 -11.25 25.61 -1.49
CA ASP A 278 -12.15 24.52 -1.83
C ASP A 278 -11.39 23.19 -1.86
N VAL A 279 -10.24 23.15 -2.53
CA VAL A 279 -9.44 21.95 -2.75
C VAL A 279 -8.12 22.06 -1.96
N GLN A 280 -7.81 21.09 -1.10
CA GLN A 280 -6.60 21.13 -0.26
C GLN A 280 -5.94 19.75 -0.17
N TYR A 281 -4.68 19.64 -0.59
CA TYR A 281 -3.95 18.37 -0.53
C TYR A 281 -2.46 18.56 -0.23
N SER A 282 -1.88 17.52 0.38
CA SER A 282 -0.43 17.32 0.47
C SER A 282 0.02 16.43 -0.69
N ILE A 283 1.18 16.75 -1.24
CA ILE A 283 1.84 16.04 -2.33
C ILE A 283 3.30 15.80 -1.93
N HIS A 284 3.75 14.55 -1.99
CA HIS A 284 5.11 14.15 -1.64
C HIS A 284 5.88 13.74 -2.88
N ALA A 285 7.00 14.41 -3.14
CA ALA A 285 7.88 14.06 -4.25
C ALA A 285 8.91 13.00 -3.79
N LEU A 286 8.52 11.73 -3.77
CA LEU A 286 9.38 10.62 -3.32
C LEU A 286 10.65 10.51 -4.16
N PHE A 287 10.58 10.76 -5.47
CA PHE A 287 11.75 10.70 -6.35
C PHE A 287 12.84 11.74 -6.01
N LEU A 288 12.50 12.78 -5.24
CA LEU A 288 13.45 13.77 -4.74
C LEU A 288 14.09 13.37 -3.40
N ALA A 289 13.56 12.36 -2.71
CA ALA A 289 14.04 11.97 -1.39
C ALA A 289 15.51 11.54 -1.34
N PRO A 290 16.09 10.86 -2.35
CA PRO A 290 17.54 10.57 -2.37
C PRO A 290 18.41 11.83 -2.38
N LEU A 291 17.83 12.97 -2.78
CA LEU A 291 18.50 14.25 -2.82
C LEU A 291 18.16 15.12 -1.61
N HIS A 292 17.35 14.68 -0.63
CA HIS A 292 16.79 15.53 0.44
C HIS A 292 17.78 16.54 1.04
N ASP A 293 18.99 16.11 1.40
CA ASP A 293 20.02 16.97 2.01
C ASP A 293 20.70 17.97 1.05
N SER A 294 20.45 17.83 -0.25
CA SER A 294 21.08 18.56 -1.35
C SER A 294 20.10 19.15 -2.36
N ALA A 295 18.82 18.77 -2.29
CA ALA A 295 17.80 19.13 -3.26
C ALA A 295 17.52 20.62 -3.12
N PRO A 296 17.87 21.45 -4.11
CA PRO A 296 17.49 22.84 -4.04
C PRO A 296 15.97 22.90 -4.17
N LEU A 297 15.30 23.62 -3.26
CA LEU A 297 13.87 23.96 -3.30
C LEU A 297 13.35 24.30 -4.72
N SER A 298 14.22 24.74 -5.63
CA SER A 298 13.97 24.90 -7.07
C SER A 298 13.45 23.65 -7.80
N LEU A 299 13.92 22.44 -7.48
CA LEU A 299 13.43 21.19 -8.09
C LEU A 299 12.01 20.91 -7.60
N LEU A 300 11.80 21.02 -6.28
CA LEU A 300 10.47 20.88 -5.68
C LEU A 300 9.50 21.91 -6.24
N GLU A 301 9.92 23.16 -6.43
CA GLU A 301 9.12 24.20 -7.08
C GLU A 301 8.81 23.84 -8.54
N SER A 302 9.78 23.32 -9.29
CA SER A 302 9.58 22.88 -10.67
C SER A 302 8.57 21.73 -10.74
N THR A 303 8.67 20.75 -9.83
CA THR A 303 7.70 19.67 -9.65
C THR A 303 6.31 20.21 -9.30
N ALA A 304 6.22 21.14 -8.36
CA ALA A 304 4.97 21.75 -7.92
C ALA A 304 4.26 22.52 -9.04
N ARG A 305 5.03 23.29 -9.83
CA ARG A 305 4.55 24.00 -11.02
C ARG A 305 4.03 23.03 -12.07
N LEU A 306 4.80 21.98 -12.40
CA LEU A 306 4.43 20.98 -13.39
C LEU A 306 3.16 20.22 -12.98
N PHE A 307 3.12 19.70 -11.75
CA PHE A 307 1.97 18.99 -11.22
C PHE A 307 0.71 19.86 -11.28
N THR A 308 0.80 21.09 -10.77
CA THR A 308 -0.34 22.01 -10.77
C THR A 308 -0.81 22.34 -12.19
N ALA A 309 0.12 22.67 -13.10
CA ALA A 309 -0.21 22.97 -14.49
C ALA A 309 -0.83 21.77 -15.23
N SER A 310 -0.46 20.54 -14.85
CA SER A 310 -1.00 19.32 -15.46
C SER A 310 -2.41 18.95 -15.01
N ILE A 311 -2.87 19.41 -13.84
CA ILE A 311 -4.22 19.11 -13.34
C ILE A 311 -5.20 20.29 -13.41
N VAL A 312 -4.71 21.53 -13.43
CA VAL A 312 -5.57 22.71 -13.21
C VAL A 312 -6.61 22.91 -14.31
N SER A 313 -6.34 22.49 -15.55
CA SER A 313 -7.32 22.53 -16.64
C SER A 313 -8.52 21.61 -16.42
N HIS A 314 -8.38 20.64 -15.51
CA HIS A 314 -9.45 19.70 -15.13
C HIS A 314 -10.23 20.19 -13.91
N LEU A 315 -9.76 21.23 -13.21
CA LEU A 315 -10.46 21.81 -12.06
C LEU A 315 -11.45 22.90 -12.50
N PRO A 316 -12.61 23.05 -11.83
CA PRO A 316 -13.56 24.11 -12.11
C PRO A 316 -12.93 25.50 -11.90
N ALA A 317 -13.11 26.40 -12.86
CA ALA A 317 -12.49 27.73 -12.84
C ALA A 317 -12.92 28.62 -11.65
N ASN A 318 -14.01 28.28 -10.96
CA ASN A 318 -14.51 28.99 -9.79
C ASN A 318 -13.99 28.43 -8.46
N LYS A 319 -13.20 27.35 -8.48
CA LYS A 319 -12.69 26.69 -7.28
C LYS A 319 -11.32 27.22 -6.89
N THR A 320 -11.14 27.39 -5.59
CA THR A 320 -9.85 27.74 -5.00
C THR A 320 -9.10 26.50 -4.55
N PHE A 321 -7.77 26.46 -4.70
CA PHE A 321 -6.96 25.32 -4.29
C PHE A 321 -5.73 25.74 -3.48
N ASN A 322 -5.26 24.82 -2.63
CA ASN A 322 -4.01 24.93 -1.89
C ASN A 322 -3.30 23.56 -1.90
N PHE A 323 -2.21 23.48 -2.66
CA PHE A 323 -1.40 22.27 -2.79
C PHE A 323 -0.07 22.47 -2.10
N LYS A 324 0.25 21.58 -1.15
CA LYS A 324 1.50 21.58 -0.41
C LYS A 324 2.42 20.48 -0.91
N PHE A 325 3.62 20.86 -1.31
CA PHE A 325 4.64 19.95 -1.83
C PHE A 325 5.77 19.83 -0.83
N CYS A 326 6.12 18.58 -0.49
CA CYS A 326 7.19 18.27 0.46
C CYS A 326 8.06 17.13 -0.09
N ILE A 327 9.30 17.02 0.39
CA ILE A 327 10.18 15.89 0.10
C ILE A 327 10.26 15.05 1.39
N PRO A 328 9.88 13.77 1.36
CA PRO A 328 10.07 12.90 2.52
C PRO A 328 11.56 12.66 2.83
N ASN A 329 11.87 12.35 4.09
CA ASN A 329 13.24 12.08 4.56
C ASN A 329 13.88 10.81 3.97
N SER A 330 13.10 9.98 3.26
CA SER A 330 13.56 8.77 2.60
C SER A 330 12.66 8.45 1.40
N HIS A 331 13.18 7.68 0.45
CA HIS A 331 12.44 7.17 -0.71
C HIS A 331 11.49 6.02 -0.34
N SER A 332 11.48 5.58 0.92
CA SER A 332 10.54 4.57 1.44
C SER A 332 9.13 5.13 1.58
N TRP A 333 8.12 4.31 1.27
CA TRP A 333 6.72 4.60 1.53
C TRP A 333 6.42 4.87 3.00
N SER A 334 7.17 4.25 3.93
CA SER A 334 7.04 4.53 5.37
C SER A 334 7.42 5.98 5.76
N ALA A 335 8.15 6.70 4.91
CA ALA A 335 8.55 8.09 5.19
C ALA A 335 7.44 9.11 4.93
N ILE A 336 6.37 8.74 4.21
CA ILE A 336 5.30 9.65 3.84
C ILE A 336 4.54 10.15 5.06
N ARG A 337 4.13 9.24 5.95
CA ARG A 337 3.32 9.61 7.13
C ARG A 337 4.06 10.60 8.04
N PRO A 338 5.32 10.36 8.48
CA PRO A 338 6.08 11.35 9.25
C PRO A 338 6.20 12.70 8.53
N ALA A 339 6.50 12.69 7.23
CA ALA A 339 6.63 13.92 6.43
C ALA A 339 5.31 14.71 6.35
N GLN A 340 4.18 14.01 6.26
CA GLN A 340 2.87 14.64 6.28
C GLN A 340 2.54 15.22 7.65
N THR A 341 2.79 14.49 8.74
CA THR A 341 2.60 15.00 10.11
C THR A 341 3.43 16.26 10.34
N GLU A 342 4.69 16.27 9.92
CA GLU A 342 5.58 17.43 10.01
C GLU A 342 5.03 18.62 9.20
N SER A 343 4.69 18.41 7.92
CA SER A 343 4.14 19.46 7.04
C SER A 343 2.85 20.09 7.57
N LEU A 344 1.99 19.28 8.20
CA LEU A 344 0.73 19.76 8.77
C LEU A 344 0.91 20.40 10.15
N SER A 345 1.95 20.03 10.91
CA SER A 345 2.23 20.59 12.24
C SER A 345 2.60 22.08 12.23
N HIS A 346 3.07 22.60 11.10
CA HIS A 346 3.36 24.02 10.92
C HIS A 346 2.11 24.93 10.89
N HIS A 347 0.89 24.36 10.95
CA HIS A 347 -0.33 25.16 11.00
C HIS A 347 -0.72 25.58 12.41
N ASN A 348 -1.12 26.85 12.54
CA ASN A 348 -1.74 27.39 13.74
C ASN A 348 -3.02 26.62 14.09
N GLN A 349 -3.22 26.32 15.38
CA GLN A 349 -4.44 25.68 15.93
C GLN A 349 -5.74 26.39 15.53
N GLU A 350 -5.67 27.66 15.13
CA GLU A 350 -6.83 28.47 14.71
C GLU A 350 -7.35 28.14 13.30
N ASN A 351 -6.54 27.53 12.41
CA ASN A 351 -6.95 27.14 11.06
C ASN A 351 -6.21 25.86 10.60
N PRO A 352 -6.70 24.67 10.97
CA PRO A 352 -6.09 23.41 10.55
C PRO A 352 -6.21 23.21 9.03
N PHE A 353 -5.16 22.66 8.42
CA PHE A 353 -5.17 22.29 7.00
C PHE A 353 -5.99 21.02 6.80
N ALA A 354 -7.25 21.21 6.41
CA ALA A 354 -8.18 20.10 6.19
C ALA A 354 -8.02 19.55 4.77
N ILE A 355 -7.49 18.33 4.64
CA ILE A 355 -7.29 17.65 3.36
C ILE A 355 -8.65 17.30 2.74
N GLY A 356 -8.77 17.42 1.42
CA GLY A 356 -9.96 17.08 0.66
C GLY A 356 -10.53 18.23 -0.17
N ALA A 357 -11.65 17.99 -0.83
CA ALA A 357 -12.40 18.96 -1.64
C ALA A 357 -13.71 19.38 -0.95
N LEU A 358 -14.06 20.66 -1.05
CA LEU A 358 -15.27 21.24 -0.46
C LEU A 358 -16.43 21.21 -1.47
N HIS A 359 -17.54 20.62 -1.08
CA HIS A 359 -18.78 20.57 -1.87
C HIS A 359 -19.95 21.15 -1.05
N THR A 360 -20.80 21.93 -1.71
CA THR A 360 -21.96 22.60 -1.09
C THR A 360 -23.25 21.97 -1.60
N PHE A 361 -24.14 21.59 -0.68
CA PHE A 361 -25.42 20.96 -1.05
C PHE A 361 -26.58 21.92 -0.89
N SER A 362 -27.55 21.86 -1.79
CA SER A 362 -28.89 22.36 -1.47
C SER A 362 -29.50 21.37 -0.50
N ALA A 363 -29.93 21.82 0.67
CA ALA A 363 -30.74 20.94 1.51
C ALA A 363 -32.11 20.76 0.85
N ASP A 364 -32.80 19.67 1.19
CA ASP A 364 -34.24 19.58 0.99
C ASP A 364 -34.89 20.88 1.51
N SER A 365 -35.93 21.34 0.80
CA SER A 365 -36.43 22.73 0.64
C SER A 365 -36.58 23.67 1.87
N GLU A 366 -36.18 23.28 3.08
CA GLU A 366 -36.28 24.06 4.31
C GLU A 366 -34.97 24.19 5.12
N GLN A 367 -33.83 23.64 4.66
CA GLN A 367 -32.54 23.81 5.35
C GLN A 367 -31.53 24.64 4.53
N PRO A 368 -30.64 25.41 5.21
CA PRO A 368 -29.59 26.17 4.52
C PRO A 368 -28.58 25.21 3.90
N SER A 369 -28.00 25.61 2.76
CA SER A 369 -26.90 24.87 2.13
C SER A 369 -25.72 24.73 3.08
N VAL A 370 -25.27 23.49 3.30
CA VAL A 370 -24.10 23.20 4.13
C VAL A 370 -22.97 22.70 3.24
N ALA A 371 -21.77 23.25 3.46
CA ALA A 371 -20.55 22.82 2.79
C ALA A 371 -19.86 21.73 3.61
N TYR A 372 -19.49 20.64 2.97
CA TYR A 372 -18.76 19.52 3.58
C TYR A 372 -17.46 19.29 2.82
N ARG A 373 -16.40 18.94 3.56
CA ARG A 373 -15.11 18.57 2.98
C ARG A 373 -15.01 17.06 2.89
N PHE A 374 -14.67 16.57 1.71
CA PHE A 374 -14.56 15.15 1.41
C PHE A 374 -13.13 14.78 1.06
N THR A 375 -12.67 13.69 1.64
CA THR A 375 -11.40 13.07 1.29
C THR A 375 -11.66 11.95 0.27
N PRO A 376 -10.84 11.80 -0.78
CA PRO A 376 -11.00 10.76 -1.79
C PRO A 376 -10.79 9.34 -1.21
N GLN A 377 -11.88 8.73 -0.75
CA GLN A 377 -11.85 7.46 0.01
C GLN A 377 -11.75 6.22 -0.89
N LYS A 378 -12.67 6.13 -1.84
CA LYS A 378 -12.78 5.06 -2.84
C LYS A 378 -12.91 5.70 -4.20
N PRO A 379 -12.60 5.03 -5.32
CA PRO A 379 -12.79 5.56 -6.67
C PRO A 379 -14.28 5.77 -7.05
N ASP A 380 -15.14 6.01 -6.05
CA ASP A 380 -16.56 6.27 -6.15
C ASP A 380 -16.80 7.40 -7.16
N LYS A 381 -17.43 7.03 -8.26
CA LYS A 381 -17.85 7.94 -9.33
C LYS A 381 -19.06 8.79 -8.94
N TYR A 382 -19.71 8.47 -7.81
CA TYR A 382 -21.00 9.05 -7.43
C TYR A 382 -20.97 9.70 -6.05
N PHE A 383 -21.48 10.92 -6.03
CA PHE A 383 -21.55 11.75 -4.84
C PHE A 383 -22.36 11.12 -3.68
N ALA A 384 -23.42 10.36 -3.99
CA ALA A 384 -24.24 9.68 -2.98
C ALA A 384 -23.44 8.67 -2.13
N SER A 385 -22.50 7.95 -2.76
CA SER A 385 -21.58 7.01 -2.10
C SER A 385 -20.52 7.73 -1.27
N ALA A 386 -20.02 8.87 -1.78
CA ALA A 386 -19.09 9.73 -1.02
C ALA A 386 -19.73 10.35 0.23
N LYS A 387 -21.05 10.61 0.22
CA LYS A 387 -21.79 11.12 1.39
C LYS A 387 -21.90 10.08 2.51
N GLU A 388 -22.05 8.80 2.17
CA GLU A 388 -22.08 7.71 3.14
C GLU A 388 -20.75 7.59 3.89
N THR A 389 -19.63 7.79 3.17
CA THR A 389 -18.26 7.74 3.71
C THR A 389 -17.81 9.03 4.39
N ALA A 390 -18.58 10.12 4.29
CA ALA A 390 -18.29 11.39 4.97
C ALA A 390 -18.28 11.27 6.51
N ASN A 391 -18.99 10.28 7.04
CA ASN A 391 -19.03 9.98 8.48
C ASN A 391 -17.86 9.09 8.94
N THR A 392 -17.06 8.57 8.01
CA THR A 392 -15.92 7.66 8.22
C THR A 392 -14.65 8.20 7.54
N PRO A 393 -14.19 9.43 7.83
CA PRO A 393 -13.02 10.00 7.16
C PRO A 393 -11.77 9.12 7.33
N PHE A 394 -11.09 8.77 6.24
CA PHE A 394 -9.67 8.42 6.31
C PHE A 394 -8.94 9.54 7.05
N ARG A 395 -8.12 9.18 8.03
CA ARG A 395 -7.39 10.20 8.78
C ARG A 395 -6.17 10.70 8.01
N LEU A 396 -5.68 9.92 7.04
CA LEU A 396 -4.56 10.30 6.19
C LEU A 396 -4.81 9.96 4.72
N PHE A 397 -4.79 10.99 3.87
CA PHE A 397 -4.76 10.89 2.40
C PHE A 397 -3.67 11.82 1.88
N THR A 398 -2.87 11.36 0.93
CA THR A 398 -1.87 12.20 0.28
C THR A 398 -1.50 11.67 -1.10
N VAL A 399 -1.01 12.56 -1.96
CA VAL A 399 -0.50 12.19 -3.28
C VAL A 399 1.00 11.96 -3.18
N ALA A 400 1.50 10.90 -3.80
CA ALA A 400 2.94 10.63 -3.89
C ALA A 400 3.38 10.55 -5.36
N LEU A 401 4.49 11.20 -5.68
CA LEU A 401 5.11 11.18 -7.00
C LEU A 401 6.37 10.31 -6.91
N ASP A 402 6.40 9.17 -7.63
CA ASP A 402 7.52 8.21 -7.55
C ASP A 402 8.65 8.48 -8.54
N ARG A 403 8.42 9.35 -9.54
CA ARG A 403 9.37 9.65 -10.62
C ARG A 403 9.19 11.05 -11.21
N PRO A 404 10.20 11.62 -11.89
CA PRO A 404 10.08 12.94 -12.53
C PRO A 404 9.12 12.97 -13.72
N ARG A 405 8.96 11.85 -14.44
CA ARG A 405 8.05 11.71 -15.60
C ARG A 405 6.61 11.37 -15.24
N PHE A 406 6.15 11.84 -14.09
CA PHE A 406 4.84 11.47 -13.53
C PHE A 406 3.63 11.95 -14.37
N VAL A 407 3.83 12.77 -15.41
CA VAL A 407 2.74 13.26 -16.27
C VAL A 407 2.55 12.37 -17.49
N SER A 408 3.65 11.96 -18.14
CA SER A 408 3.62 11.07 -19.31
C SER A 408 3.65 9.58 -18.96
N GLU A 409 4.04 9.24 -17.73
CA GLU A 409 4.03 7.89 -17.17
C GLU A 409 3.07 7.82 -15.97
N ALA A 410 2.62 6.62 -15.62
CA ALA A 410 1.77 6.36 -14.44
C ALA A 410 2.58 6.49 -13.13
N GLY A 411 3.08 7.69 -12.84
CA GLY A 411 3.98 8.00 -11.74
C GLY A 411 3.33 8.69 -10.54
N VAL A 412 2.00 8.74 -10.50
CA VAL A 412 1.22 9.33 -9.40
C VAL A 412 0.51 8.24 -8.61
N TYR A 413 0.65 8.31 -7.29
CA TYR A 413 0.08 7.36 -6.35
C TYR A 413 -0.79 8.07 -5.32
N LEU A 414 -1.84 7.37 -4.91
CA LEU A 414 -2.68 7.75 -3.79
C LEU A 414 -2.24 6.92 -2.59
N TYR A 415 -1.77 7.60 -1.55
CA TYR A 415 -1.41 6.98 -0.30
C TYR A 415 -2.50 7.27 0.73
N MET A 416 -3.12 6.21 1.23
CA MET A 416 -4.21 6.28 2.20
C MET A 416 -3.85 5.47 3.43
N ALA A 417 -4.07 6.02 4.62
CA ALA A 417 -3.82 5.29 5.86
C ALA A 417 -4.84 5.64 6.94
N GLU A 418 -4.83 4.83 8.01
CA GLU A 418 -5.76 4.91 9.14
C GLU A 418 -7.21 4.71 8.68
N PHE A 419 -7.43 3.60 7.96
CA PHE A 419 -8.72 3.22 7.42
C PHE A 419 -9.52 2.39 8.43
N ASP A 420 -10.84 2.59 8.45
CA ASP A 420 -11.78 1.64 9.04
C ASP A 420 -12.44 0.87 7.88
N THR A 421 -12.02 -0.38 7.67
CA THR A 421 -12.57 -1.25 6.62
C THR A 421 -14.00 -1.73 6.92
N SER A 422 -14.52 -1.49 8.13
CA SER A 422 -15.72 -2.17 8.61
C SER A 422 -17.03 -1.71 7.97
N GLY A 423 -17.05 -0.61 7.21
CA GLY A 423 -18.26 -0.10 6.54
C GLY A 423 -19.37 0.37 7.49
N ASP A 424 -19.19 0.20 8.79
CA ASP A 424 -20.03 0.66 9.87
C ASP A 424 -19.07 1.15 10.96
N PRO A 425 -18.83 2.48 11.11
CA PRO A 425 -17.91 3.00 12.12
C PRO A 425 -18.40 2.57 13.49
N ASP A 426 -17.85 1.48 14.01
CA ASP A 426 -18.02 1.16 15.40
C ASP A 426 -17.17 2.17 16.17
N PRO A 427 -17.77 3.12 16.92
CA PRO A 427 -17.00 4.09 17.71
C PRO A 427 -16.16 3.42 18.81
N TYR A 428 -16.31 2.09 18.99
CA TYR A 428 -15.54 1.25 19.89
C TYR A 428 -14.50 0.36 19.19
N LEU A 429 -14.42 0.34 17.85
CA LEU A 429 -13.31 -0.31 17.14
C LEU A 429 -12.05 0.56 17.23
N GLU A 430 -10.97 -0.03 17.75
CA GLU A 430 -9.68 0.61 17.83
C GLU A 430 -9.11 0.80 16.42
N VAL A 431 -9.04 2.07 15.98
CA VAL A 431 -8.46 2.43 14.68
C VAL A 431 -7.04 1.89 14.62
N CYS A 432 -6.75 1.05 13.62
CA CYS A 432 -5.40 0.56 13.37
C CYS A 432 -4.62 1.62 12.60
N PRO A 433 -3.71 2.35 13.25
CA PRO A 433 -3.08 3.50 12.62
C PRO A 433 -2.19 3.10 11.43
N ASP A 434 -1.78 1.85 11.32
CA ASP A 434 -0.81 1.40 10.29
C ASP A 434 -1.44 0.74 9.07
N ASP A 435 -2.77 0.55 9.05
CA ASP A 435 -3.44 0.06 7.87
C ASP A 435 -3.27 1.10 6.76
N THR A 436 -2.70 0.66 5.65
CA THR A 436 -2.28 1.52 4.54
C THR A 436 -2.68 0.89 3.22
N GLN A 437 -3.17 1.73 2.30
CA GLN A 437 -3.43 1.34 0.92
C GLN A 437 -2.73 2.31 -0.03
N ILE A 438 -2.13 1.75 -1.07
CA ILE A 438 -1.45 2.47 -2.14
C ILE A 438 -2.05 2.05 -3.47
N PHE A 439 -2.49 3.05 -4.24
CA PHE A 439 -3.01 2.87 -5.59
C PHE A 439 -2.21 3.74 -6.56
N ARG A 440 -1.93 3.21 -7.75
CA ARG A 440 -1.33 3.93 -8.88
C ARG A 440 -2.45 4.47 -9.77
N VAL A 441 -2.34 5.71 -10.21
CA VAL A 441 -3.34 6.37 -11.07
C VAL A 441 -2.86 6.43 -12.51
N GLU A 442 -3.77 6.20 -13.46
CA GLU A 442 -3.44 6.02 -14.89
C GLU A 442 -2.84 7.28 -15.51
N ASP A 443 -3.45 8.43 -15.24
CA ASP A 443 -3.07 9.71 -15.83
C ASP A 443 -3.50 10.91 -14.95
N MET A 444 -3.05 12.10 -15.34
CA MET A 444 -3.31 13.34 -14.62
C MET A 444 -4.78 13.80 -14.66
N SER A 445 -5.58 13.38 -15.65
CA SER A 445 -7.01 13.67 -15.69
C SER A 445 -7.75 12.88 -14.61
N ASN A 446 -7.36 11.61 -14.41
CA ASN A 446 -7.86 10.76 -13.35
C ASN A 446 -7.38 11.23 -11.98
N VAL A 447 -6.11 11.68 -11.86
CA VAL A 447 -5.62 12.32 -10.62
C VAL A 447 -6.47 13.56 -10.29
N ALA A 448 -6.69 14.46 -11.24
CA ALA A 448 -7.51 15.65 -11.02
C ALA A 448 -8.94 15.28 -10.63
N GLY A 449 -9.52 14.30 -11.32
CA GLY A 449 -10.84 13.78 -11.02
C GLY A 449 -10.93 13.18 -9.61
N ARG A 450 -9.88 12.51 -9.15
CA ARG A 450 -9.79 12.00 -7.78
C ARG A 450 -9.67 13.12 -6.75
N LEU A 451 -8.84 14.14 -7.02
CA LEU A 451 -8.65 15.27 -6.12
C LEU A 451 -9.88 16.19 -6.04
N GLU A 452 -10.84 16.07 -6.95
CA GLU A 452 -12.14 16.76 -6.86
C GLU A 452 -13.35 15.83 -7.10
N MET A 453 -13.22 14.54 -6.76
CA MET A 453 -14.24 13.47 -6.72
C MET A 453 -15.51 13.72 -7.58
N VAL A 454 -15.38 13.46 -8.89
CA VAL A 454 -16.07 14.03 -10.10
C VAL A 454 -17.61 13.93 -10.25
N VAL A 455 -18.15 14.92 -10.99
CA VAL A 455 -19.51 15.20 -11.54
C VAL A 455 -20.68 15.14 -10.55
N LEU A 456 -21.14 16.33 -10.15
CA LEU A 456 -22.46 16.57 -9.55
C LEU A 456 -23.57 16.33 -10.58
N ASP A 457 -23.73 15.12 -11.09
CA ASP A 457 -25.03 14.73 -11.62
C ASP A 457 -25.85 14.26 -10.40
N GLU A 458 -26.89 15.03 -10.08
CA GLU A 458 -27.93 14.67 -9.10
C GLU A 458 -28.64 13.36 -9.46
#